data_AF-A0A383WKT1-F1
#
_entry.id   AF-A0A383WKT1-F1
#
_cell.length_a   1.000
_cell.length_b   1.000
_cell.length_c   1.000
_cell.angle_alpha   90.00
_cell.angle_beta   90.00
_cell.angle_gamma   90.00
#
_symmetry.space_group_name_H-M   'P 1'
#
loop_
_entity.id
_entity.type
_entity.pdbx_description
1 polymer ?
#
loop_
_entity_poly.entity_id
_entity_poly.type
_entity_poly.pdbx_seq_one_letter_code
_entity_poly.pdbx_strand_id
1 'polypeptide(L)'
;MAAEGSDEWVKIMADDFTATVSKRILLAQADSHLAQLVEYALQRNPSSPEVRLDTSAAVAAEVVAALRQGPAYALPAGDRRLLAAVKHQLDYLGLQLQPAAGEQHYLVVPTYDLATNLQDLQRPEKYGLLMYSSAARGWANRAGPRYPRGGLPRPSLSAAAYDEYSVMVVAGVKGQQARVDVLDLRTWRWREGIAQLQRPGKDSRGVSVVAYEEKVVAVGGQAAGTVGDDNEADEAQQQQQQQQGGEDEQESAFSQTGVREVWSYDPAANAWSSDGIARMPFGISRASPVVARVSV
;
A
#
# COMPACT_ATOMS: atom_id res chain seq x y z
N MET A 1 -12.86 -46.14 -3.11
CA MET A 1 -13.97 -45.58 -2.33
C MET A 1 -13.39 -45.09 -1.03
N ALA A 2 -13.04 -43.80 -0.97
CA ALA A 2 -12.55 -43.20 0.27
C ALA A 2 -13.72 -43.15 1.24
N ALA A 3 -13.54 -43.68 2.45
CA ALA A 3 -14.52 -43.60 3.51
C ALA A 3 -14.93 -42.13 3.68
N GLU A 4 -16.23 -41.87 3.59
CA GLU A 4 -16.83 -40.59 3.97
C GLU A 4 -16.31 -40.24 5.35
N GLY A 5 -15.41 -39.26 5.41
CA GLY A 5 -14.90 -38.74 6.67
C GLY A 5 -16.11 -38.24 7.44
N SER A 6 -16.35 -38.81 8.61
CA SER A 6 -17.38 -38.34 9.53
C SER A 6 -17.29 -36.81 9.62
N ASP A 7 -18.42 -36.13 9.41
CA ASP A 7 -18.55 -34.70 9.63
C ASP A 7 -18.32 -34.42 11.12
N GLU A 8 -17.05 -34.32 11.51
CA GLU A 8 -16.64 -33.94 12.85
C GLU A 8 -16.93 -32.45 13.02
N TRP A 9 -17.70 -32.15 14.06
CA TRP A 9 -18.12 -30.79 14.39
C TRP A 9 -17.35 -30.31 15.62
N VAL A 10 -16.84 -29.09 15.56
CA VAL A 10 -16.07 -28.46 16.63
C VAL A 10 -16.78 -27.21 17.10
N LYS A 11 -16.84 -27.02 18.42
CA LYS A 11 -17.48 -25.87 19.03
C LYS A 11 -16.46 -24.75 19.24
N ILE A 12 -16.75 -23.58 18.68
CA ILE A 12 -15.99 -22.36 18.88
C ILE A 12 -16.72 -21.50 19.92
N MET A 13 -16.01 -21.05 20.96
CA MET A 13 -16.59 -20.30 22.08
C MET A 13 -15.79 -19.02 22.35
N ALA A 14 -16.46 -17.93 22.68
CA ALA A 14 -15.85 -16.67 23.13
C ALA A 14 -16.89 -15.87 23.92
N ASP A 15 -16.62 -15.51 25.18
CA ASP A 15 -17.58 -14.89 26.09
C ASP A 15 -18.96 -15.61 26.09
N ASP A 16 -20.02 -14.92 25.66
CA ASP A 16 -21.39 -15.42 25.51
C ASP A 16 -21.70 -15.94 24.09
N PHE A 17 -20.75 -15.88 23.16
CA PHE A 17 -20.87 -16.44 21.83
C PHE A 17 -20.46 -17.91 21.78
N THR A 18 -21.23 -18.69 21.01
CA THR A 18 -20.95 -20.10 20.73
C THR A 18 -21.42 -20.44 19.33
N ALA A 19 -20.57 -21.12 18.55
CA ALA A 19 -20.93 -21.63 17.24
C ALA A 19 -20.31 -23.00 16.98
N THR A 20 -21.03 -23.85 16.27
CA THR A 20 -20.52 -25.15 15.81
C THR A 20 -20.07 -25.01 14.35
N VAL A 21 -18.85 -25.45 14.06
CA VAL A 21 -18.23 -25.36 12.73
C VAL A 21 -17.64 -26.72 12.37
N SER A 22 -17.75 -27.12 11.10
CA SER A 22 -17.20 -28.40 10.67
C SER A 22 -15.67 -28.36 10.68
N LYS A 23 -15.06 -29.48 11.06
CA LYS A 23 -13.59 -29.67 11.03
C LYS A 23 -13.00 -29.32 9.67
N ARG A 24 -13.70 -29.67 8.58
CA ARG A 24 -13.29 -29.35 7.21
C ARG A 24 -13.08 -27.85 6.99
N ILE A 25 -13.96 -27.00 7.52
CA ILE A 25 -13.84 -25.55 7.40
C ILE A 25 -12.66 -25.04 8.25
N LEU A 26 -12.55 -25.54 9.48
CA LEU A 26 -11.53 -25.09 10.43
C LEU A 26 -10.10 -25.50 10.03
N LEU A 27 -9.95 -26.63 9.33
CA LEU A 27 -8.68 -27.14 8.83
C LEU A 27 -8.41 -26.78 7.37
N ALA A 28 -9.20 -25.86 6.77
CA ALA A 28 -8.99 -25.44 5.38
C ALA A 28 -7.60 -24.79 5.18
N GLN A 29 -7.03 -24.19 6.22
CA GLN A 29 -5.67 -23.67 6.27
C GLN A 29 -4.88 -24.48 7.30
N ALA A 30 -4.31 -25.61 6.87
CA ALA A 30 -3.69 -26.60 7.74
C ALA A 30 -2.55 -26.04 8.60
N ASP A 31 -1.81 -25.04 8.10
CA ASP A 31 -0.68 -24.43 8.80
C ASP A 31 -1.11 -23.30 9.77
N SER A 32 -2.40 -23.00 9.87
CA SER A 32 -2.91 -21.94 10.73
C SER A 32 -2.84 -22.32 12.22
N HIS A 33 -2.73 -21.32 13.09
CA HIS A 33 -2.78 -21.55 14.54
C HIS A 33 -4.14 -22.11 14.97
N LEU A 34 -5.24 -21.70 14.30
CA LEU A 34 -6.56 -22.28 14.54
C LEU A 34 -6.60 -23.79 14.26
N ALA A 35 -5.96 -24.26 13.18
CA ALA A 35 -5.91 -25.67 12.85
C ALA A 35 -5.23 -26.48 13.97
N GLN A 36 -4.11 -25.98 14.51
CA GLN A 36 -3.40 -26.60 15.64
C GLN A 36 -4.28 -26.68 16.89
N LEU A 37 -5.01 -25.60 17.21
CA LEU A 37 -5.93 -25.57 18.36
C LEU A 37 -7.06 -26.59 18.20
N VAL A 38 -7.58 -26.75 16.99
CA VAL A 38 -8.66 -27.70 16.67
C VAL A 38 -8.17 -29.14 16.79
N GLU A 39 -7.00 -29.45 16.24
CA GLU A 39 -6.39 -30.78 16.38
C GLU A 39 -6.13 -31.13 17.85
N TYR A 40 -5.63 -30.17 18.64
CA TYR A 40 -5.44 -30.35 20.07
C TYR A 40 -6.77 -30.60 20.80
N ALA A 41 -7.83 -29.84 20.48
CA ALA A 41 -9.15 -30.03 21.07
C ALA A 41 -9.75 -31.42 20.73
N LEU A 42 -9.57 -31.88 19.49
CA LEU A 42 -9.99 -33.20 19.03
C LEU A 42 -9.25 -34.33 19.75
N GLN A 43 -7.95 -34.17 19.99
CA GLN A 43 -7.16 -35.15 20.76
C GLN A 43 -7.61 -35.20 22.23
N ARG A 44 -7.93 -34.04 22.82
CA ARG A 44 -8.28 -33.92 24.24
C ARG A 44 -9.70 -34.38 24.55
N ASN A 45 -10.68 -34.07 23.69
CA ASN A 45 -12.07 -34.47 23.88
C ASN A 45 -12.74 -34.81 22.52
N PRO A 46 -12.54 -36.04 22.01
CA PRO A 46 -13.06 -36.43 20.70
C PRO A 46 -14.59 -36.37 20.58
N SER A 47 -15.31 -36.59 21.68
CA SER A 47 -16.78 -36.59 21.69
C SER A 47 -17.40 -35.20 21.64
N SER A 48 -16.67 -34.17 22.09
CA SER A 48 -17.15 -32.79 22.13
C SER A 48 -15.94 -31.84 22.11
N PRO A 49 -15.29 -31.69 20.96
CA PRO A 49 -14.12 -30.82 20.84
C PRO A 49 -14.55 -29.36 20.93
N GLU A 50 -13.92 -28.61 21.83
CA GLU A 50 -14.20 -27.20 22.07
C GLU A 50 -12.91 -26.37 21.96
N VAL A 51 -12.97 -25.27 21.22
CA VAL A 51 -11.91 -24.27 21.12
C VAL A 51 -12.45 -22.96 21.67
N ARG A 52 -11.79 -22.45 22.71
CA ARG A 52 -12.12 -21.15 23.31
C ARG A 52 -11.18 -20.07 22.76
N LEU A 53 -11.76 -19.03 22.18
CA LEU A 53 -11.06 -17.84 21.74
C LEU A 53 -11.11 -16.79 22.84
N ASP A 54 -9.96 -16.19 23.14
CA ASP A 54 -9.85 -15.10 24.12
C ASP A 54 -10.13 -13.74 23.44
N THR A 55 -11.38 -13.54 23.05
CA THR A 55 -11.83 -12.35 22.32
C THR A 55 -13.31 -12.08 22.62
N SER A 56 -13.82 -10.93 22.20
CA SER A 56 -15.23 -10.60 22.41
C SER A 56 -16.15 -11.46 21.54
N ALA A 57 -17.38 -11.68 22.00
CA ALA A 57 -18.41 -12.38 21.25
C ALA A 57 -18.63 -11.84 19.82
N ALA A 58 -18.58 -10.51 19.64
CA ALA A 58 -18.73 -9.89 18.33
C ALA A 58 -17.56 -10.24 17.37
N VAL A 59 -16.32 -10.23 17.88
CA VAL A 59 -15.14 -10.61 17.08
C VAL A 59 -15.20 -12.09 16.71
N ALA A 60 -15.56 -12.96 17.65
CA ALA A 60 -15.68 -14.39 17.38
C ALA A 60 -16.79 -14.71 16.36
N ALA A 61 -17.92 -14.00 16.39
CA ALA A 61 -18.97 -14.14 15.41
C ALA A 61 -18.49 -13.83 13.98
N GLU A 62 -17.70 -12.75 13.84
CA GLU A 62 -17.11 -12.36 12.55
C GLU A 62 -16.03 -13.33 12.07
N VAL A 63 -15.18 -13.85 12.95
CA VAL A 63 -14.22 -14.91 12.61
C VAL A 63 -14.94 -16.16 12.11
N VAL A 64 -16.02 -16.59 12.76
CA VAL A 64 -16.83 -17.73 12.30
C VAL A 64 -17.52 -17.43 10.98
N ALA A 65 -18.00 -16.20 10.77
CA ALA A 65 -18.57 -15.78 9.50
C ALA A 65 -17.53 -15.83 8.37
N ALA A 66 -16.30 -15.34 8.62
CA ALA A 66 -15.17 -15.41 7.70
C ALA A 66 -14.83 -16.85 7.31
N LEU A 67 -14.74 -17.74 8.29
CA LEU A 67 -14.47 -19.17 8.06
C LEU A 67 -15.56 -19.83 7.20
N ARG A 68 -16.84 -19.53 7.47
CA ARG A 68 -17.97 -20.15 6.75
C ARG A 68 -18.14 -19.62 5.32
N GLN A 69 -17.93 -18.33 5.12
CA GLN A 69 -18.12 -17.67 3.81
C GLN A 69 -16.87 -17.74 2.94
N GLY A 70 -15.69 -17.92 3.54
CA GLY A 70 -14.42 -17.99 2.83
C GLY A 70 -14.19 -16.72 1.99
N PRO A 71 -13.86 -16.84 0.69
CA PRO A 71 -13.62 -15.69 -0.17
C PRO A 71 -14.83 -14.76 -0.35
N ALA A 72 -16.05 -15.22 -0.06
CA ALA A 72 -17.26 -14.40 -0.16
C ALA A 72 -17.49 -13.51 1.08
N TYR A 73 -16.67 -13.66 2.13
CA TYR A 73 -16.81 -12.90 3.36
C TYR A 73 -16.59 -11.40 3.13
N ALA A 74 -17.60 -10.60 3.51
CA ALA A 74 -17.49 -9.16 3.54
C ALA A 74 -17.11 -8.69 4.94
N LEU A 75 -16.07 -7.86 5.03
CA LEU A 75 -15.63 -7.27 6.30
C LEU A 75 -16.72 -6.37 6.91
N PRO A 76 -16.80 -6.27 8.25
CA PRO A 76 -17.81 -5.44 8.93
C PRO A 76 -17.72 -3.98 8.49
N ALA A 77 -18.76 -3.51 7.80
CA ALA A 77 -18.86 -2.12 7.37
C ALA A 77 -19.50 -1.28 8.48
N GLY A 78 -18.76 -0.28 9.00
CA GLY A 78 -19.31 0.73 9.91
C GLY A 78 -18.65 0.81 11.28
N ASP A 79 -18.17 -0.31 11.83
CA ASP A 79 -17.45 -0.33 13.11
C ASP A 79 -15.95 -0.55 12.90
N ARG A 80 -15.17 0.53 13.03
CA ARG A 80 -13.71 0.51 12.88
C ARG A 80 -13.01 -0.28 13.98
N ARG A 81 -13.55 -0.28 15.20
CA ARG A 81 -12.94 -0.99 16.33
C ARG A 81 -13.12 -2.49 16.14
N LEU A 82 -14.34 -2.92 15.77
CA LEU A 82 -14.62 -4.30 15.43
C LEU A 82 -13.74 -4.76 14.26
N LEU A 83 -13.68 -3.99 13.18
CA LEU A 83 -12.85 -4.32 12.02
C LEU A 83 -11.38 -4.52 12.39
N ALA A 84 -10.80 -3.64 13.24
CA ALA A 84 -9.43 -3.78 13.69
C ALA A 84 -9.23 -5.03 14.56
N ALA A 85 -10.15 -5.30 15.49
CA ALA A 85 -10.10 -6.47 16.36
C ALA A 85 -10.25 -7.78 15.58
N VAL A 86 -11.16 -7.84 14.60
CA VAL A 86 -11.34 -9.01 13.71
C VAL A 86 -10.08 -9.29 12.92
N LYS A 87 -9.44 -8.26 12.35
CA LYS A 87 -8.16 -8.43 11.63
C LYS A 87 -7.09 -8.99 12.54
N HIS A 88 -6.87 -8.36 13.70
CA HIS A 88 -5.88 -8.82 14.67
C HIS A 88 -6.14 -10.28 15.08
N GLN A 89 -7.41 -10.66 15.27
CA GLN A 89 -7.77 -12.03 15.61
C GLN A 89 -7.52 -13.01 14.46
N LEU A 90 -7.86 -12.65 13.22
CA LEU A 90 -7.58 -13.47 12.04
C LEU A 90 -6.07 -13.66 11.84
N ASP A 91 -5.28 -12.59 11.98
CA ASP A 91 -3.82 -12.61 11.90
C ASP A 91 -3.23 -13.52 13.00
N TYR A 92 -3.68 -13.36 14.25
CA TYR A 92 -3.26 -14.21 15.38
C TYR A 92 -3.58 -15.69 15.15
N LEU A 93 -4.76 -15.98 14.58
CA LEU A 93 -5.18 -17.34 14.27
C LEU A 93 -4.47 -17.91 13.02
N GLY A 94 -3.67 -17.11 12.32
CA GLY A 94 -3.02 -17.50 11.07
C GLY A 94 -4.00 -17.74 9.93
N LEU A 95 -5.14 -17.03 9.93
CA LEU A 95 -6.19 -17.16 8.93
C LEU A 95 -6.03 -16.09 7.87
N GLN A 96 -5.64 -16.51 6.68
CA GLN A 96 -5.64 -15.63 5.51
C GLN A 96 -7.07 -15.52 4.99
N LEU A 97 -7.63 -14.30 4.99
CA LEU A 97 -8.76 -13.99 4.13
C LEU A 97 -8.25 -14.00 2.70
N GLN A 98 -8.18 -15.17 2.08
CA GLN A 98 -7.77 -15.25 0.69
C GLN A 98 -8.77 -14.44 -0.15
N PRO A 99 -8.34 -13.37 -0.86
CA PRO A 99 -9.08 -12.99 -2.05
C PRO A 99 -9.16 -14.24 -2.93
N ALA A 100 -10.28 -14.46 -3.62
CA ALA A 100 -10.49 -15.66 -4.44
C ALA A 100 -9.19 -16.01 -5.20
N ALA A 101 -8.64 -17.20 -4.93
CA ALA A 101 -7.25 -17.54 -5.28
C ALA A 101 -6.91 -17.17 -6.74
N GLY A 102 -5.84 -16.39 -6.93
CA GLY A 102 -5.38 -15.93 -8.25
C GLY A 102 -5.73 -14.49 -8.62
N GLU A 103 -6.42 -13.75 -7.75
CA GLU A 103 -6.68 -12.34 -7.96
C GLU A 103 -5.47 -11.47 -7.57
N GLN A 104 -4.81 -10.92 -8.59
CA GLN A 104 -3.83 -9.84 -8.43
C GLN A 104 -4.54 -8.54 -8.77
N HIS A 105 -4.47 -7.60 -7.83
CA HIS A 105 -4.93 -6.23 -8.05
C HIS A 105 -3.72 -5.34 -8.24
N TYR A 106 -3.72 -4.57 -9.33
CA TYR A 106 -2.71 -3.55 -9.57
C TYR A 106 -3.39 -2.19 -9.40
N LEU A 107 -2.85 -1.36 -8.52
CA LEU A 107 -3.34 -0.01 -8.30
C LEU A 107 -2.46 0.97 -9.07
N VAL A 108 -3.08 1.78 -9.92
CA VAL A 108 -2.45 2.94 -10.53
C VAL A 108 -2.98 4.18 -9.84
N VAL A 109 -2.04 4.96 -9.29
CA VAL A 109 -2.30 6.29 -8.72
C VAL A 109 -1.91 7.32 -9.78
N PRO A 110 -2.85 7.83 -10.60
CA PRO A 110 -2.50 8.70 -11.70
C PRO A 110 -1.98 10.06 -11.21
N THR A 111 -0.86 10.48 -11.79
CA THR A 111 -0.19 11.75 -11.48
C THR A 111 -0.64 12.90 -12.40
N TYR A 112 -1.25 12.58 -13.54
CA TYR A 112 -1.63 13.58 -14.53
C TYR A 112 -2.90 14.34 -14.13
N ASP A 113 -2.88 15.63 -14.46
CA ASP A 113 -4.07 16.41 -14.70
C ASP A 113 -4.37 16.29 -16.19
N LEU A 114 -5.44 15.60 -16.57
CA LEU A 114 -5.89 15.44 -17.96
C LEU A 114 -6.47 16.75 -18.54
N ALA A 115 -6.07 17.91 -17.98
CA ALA A 115 -6.48 19.24 -18.39
C ALA A 115 -6.11 19.59 -19.84
N THR A 116 -5.28 18.80 -20.52
CA THR A 116 -4.94 19.03 -21.94
C THR A 116 -6.02 18.58 -22.93
N ASN A 117 -7.06 17.85 -22.52
CA ASN A 117 -8.26 17.64 -23.33
C ASN A 117 -9.48 18.35 -22.70
N LEU A 118 -9.50 19.67 -22.87
CA LEU A 118 -10.44 20.65 -22.29
C LEU A 118 -11.94 20.35 -22.47
N GLN A 119 -12.34 19.42 -23.35
CA GLN A 119 -13.75 19.09 -23.56
C GLN A 119 -14.33 18.09 -22.53
N ASP A 120 -13.50 17.34 -21.81
CA ASP A 120 -13.94 16.32 -20.85
C ASP A 120 -13.97 16.82 -19.38
N LEU A 121 -13.55 18.08 -19.14
CA LEU A 121 -13.45 18.72 -17.82
C LEU A 121 -14.80 18.92 -17.11
N GLN A 122 -15.93 18.75 -17.79
CA GLN A 122 -17.25 18.86 -17.16
C GLN A 122 -17.67 17.62 -16.37
N ARG A 123 -16.87 16.55 -16.37
CA ARG A 123 -17.14 15.35 -15.57
C ARG A 123 -16.08 15.17 -14.49
N PRO A 124 -16.17 15.90 -13.37
CA PRO A 124 -15.23 15.78 -12.25
C PRO A 124 -15.19 14.36 -11.64
N GLU A 125 -16.17 13.51 -11.96
CA GLU A 125 -16.23 12.08 -11.64
C GLU A 125 -15.28 11.17 -12.45
N LYS A 126 -14.54 11.69 -13.45
CA LYS A 126 -13.55 10.92 -14.22
C LYS A 126 -12.15 10.82 -13.57
N TYR A 127 -11.90 11.51 -12.45
CA TYR A 127 -10.59 11.55 -11.80
C TYR A 127 -10.58 10.69 -10.55
N GLY A 128 -10.16 9.43 -10.70
CA GLY A 128 -10.13 8.42 -9.64
C GLY A 128 -8.88 7.57 -9.68
N LEU A 129 -8.76 6.66 -8.72
CA LEU A 129 -7.76 5.61 -8.74
C LEU A 129 -8.17 4.54 -9.76
N LEU A 130 -7.22 4.12 -10.59
CA LEU A 130 -7.46 3.03 -11.52
C LEU A 130 -6.96 1.74 -10.88
N MET A 131 -7.83 0.74 -10.81
CA MET A 131 -7.46 -0.59 -10.33
C MET A 131 -7.64 -1.59 -11.46
N TYR A 132 -6.56 -2.25 -11.84
CA TYR A 132 -6.63 -3.43 -12.69
C TYR A 132 -6.92 -4.64 -11.82
N SER A 133 -7.91 -5.43 -12.22
CA SER A 133 -8.19 -6.73 -11.62
C SER A 133 -7.88 -7.82 -12.64
N SER A 134 -7.05 -8.80 -12.25
CA SER A 134 -6.80 -9.97 -13.09
C SER A 134 -8.06 -10.81 -13.32
N ALA A 135 -8.97 -10.89 -12.34
CA ALA A 135 -10.24 -11.59 -12.49
C ALA A 135 -11.15 -10.94 -13.53
N ALA A 136 -11.29 -9.61 -13.49
CA ALA A 136 -12.06 -8.88 -14.49
C ALA A 136 -11.31 -8.71 -15.83
N ARG A 137 -10.01 -9.02 -15.87
CA ARG A 137 -9.08 -8.74 -16.97
C ARG A 137 -9.22 -7.32 -17.50
N GLY A 138 -9.41 -6.37 -16.59
CA GLY A 138 -9.83 -5.02 -16.95
C GLY A 138 -9.50 -3.98 -15.90
N TRP A 139 -9.51 -2.73 -16.35
CA TRP A 139 -9.38 -1.56 -15.50
C TRP A 139 -10.75 -1.13 -15.01
N ALA A 140 -10.89 -1.03 -13.69
CA ALA A 140 -12.04 -0.38 -13.07
C ALA A 140 -11.61 1.00 -12.57
N ASN A 141 -12.33 2.04 -12.98
CA ASN A 141 -12.31 3.28 -12.24
C ASN A 141 -13.08 3.03 -10.95
N ARG A 142 -12.34 2.87 -9.84
CA ARG A 142 -12.98 2.85 -8.54
C ARG A 142 -13.32 4.30 -8.23
N ALA A 143 -14.62 4.60 -8.15
CA ALA A 143 -15.16 5.83 -7.60
C ALA A 143 -14.83 5.90 -6.10
N GLY A 144 -13.53 5.92 -5.79
CA GLY A 144 -12.96 6.08 -4.47
C GLY A 144 -12.71 7.55 -4.19
N PRO A 145 -12.19 7.86 -2.99
CA PRO A 145 -11.86 9.23 -2.64
C PRO A 145 -10.74 9.71 -3.56
N ARG A 146 -10.92 10.91 -4.09
CA ARG A 146 -9.88 11.57 -4.89
C ARG A 146 -8.60 11.66 -4.06
N TYR A 147 -7.46 11.50 -4.73
CA TYR A 147 -6.18 11.80 -4.10
C TYR A 147 -6.24 13.24 -3.56
N PRO A 148 -5.96 13.46 -2.27
CA PRO A 148 -6.07 14.76 -1.64
C PRO A 148 -4.93 15.66 -2.12
N ARG A 149 -5.11 16.25 -3.32
CA ARG A 149 -4.11 17.12 -3.93
C ARG A 149 -3.89 18.42 -3.15
N GLY A 150 -4.80 18.82 -2.25
CA GLY A 150 -4.65 20.05 -1.46
C GLY A 150 -4.44 21.33 -2.30
N GLY A 151 -4.92 21.36 -3.55
CA GLY A 151 -4.67 22.48 -4.47
C GLY A 151 -3.24 22.56 -5.04
N LEU A 152 -2.40 21.53 -4.85
CA LEU A 152 -1.02 21.53 -5.30
C LEU A 152 -0.92 21.45 -6.83
N PRO A 153 -0.25 22.41 -7.50
CA PRO A 153 -0.04 22.34 -8.94
C PRO A 153 1.00 21.26 -9.26
N ARG A 154 0.58 20.25 -10.04
CA ARG A 154 1.44 19.21 -10.66
C ARG A 154 2.47 18.57 -9.70
N PRO A 155 2.03 17.94 -8.60
CA PRO A 155 2.98 17.26 -7.72
C PRO A 155 3.65 16.11 -8.46
N SER A 156 4.97 15.93 -8.26
CA SER A 156 5.62 14.68 -8.61
C SER A 156 5.18 13.64 -7.57
N LEU A 157 4.41 12.64 -7.98
CA LEU A 157 4.00 11.57 -7.06
C LEU A 157 4.91 10.36 -7.25
N SER A 158 5.22 9.72 -6.13
CA SER A 158 5.74 8.36 -6.10
C SER A 158 4.93 7.57 -5.08
N ALA A 159 4.73 6.28 -5.33
CA ALA A 159 3.91 5.44 -4.48
C ALA A 159 4.57 4.08 -4.27
N ALA A 160 4.38 3.50 -3.09
CA ALA A 160 4.87 2.19 -2.72
C ALA A 160 3.83 1.47 -1.85
N ALA A 161 3.83 0.13 -1.90
CA ALA A 161 3.10 -0.67 -0.93
C ALA A 161 3.64 -0.34 0.47
N TYR A 162 2.75 0.12 1.35
CA TYR A 162 3.07 0.43 2.74
C TYR A 162 2.92 -0.82 3.62
N ASP A 163 1.82 -1.53 3.40
CA ASP A 163 1.52 -2.85 3.95
C ASP A 163 0.66 -3.60 2.90
N GLU A 164 0.19 -4.80 3.24
CA GLU A 164 -0.65 -5.62 2.36
C GLU A 164 -1.93 -4.92 1.86
N TYR A 165 -2.39 -3.89 2.58
CA TYR A 165 -3.68 -3.24 2.37
C TYR A 165 -3.59 -1.72 2.27
N SER A 166 -2.38 -1.19 2.15
CA SER A 166 -2.15 0.24 2.19
C SER A 166 -1.11 0.65 1.17
N VAL A 167 -1.35 1.78 0.52
CA VAL A 167 -0.39 2.37 -0.42
C VAL A 167 0.03 3.73 0.12
N MET A 168 1.33 3.89 0.37
CA MET A 168 1.90 5.19 0.71
C MET A 168 2.20 5.96 -0.56
N VAL A 169 1.76 7.21 -0.60
CA VAL A 169 2.02 8.16 -1.68
C VAL A 169 2.81 9.32 -1.13
N VAL A 170 3.96 9.58 -1.75
CA VAL A 170 4.79 10.76 -1.48
C VAL A 170 4.63 11.73 -2.63
N ALA A 171 4.12 12.93 -2.31
CA ALA A 171 3.92 14.02 -3.24
C ALA A 171 4.96 15.11 -3.01
N GLY A 172 5.85 15.26 -4.00
CA GLY A 172 6.82 16.33 -4.06
C GLY A 172 6.27 17.57 -4.79
N VAL A 173 6.50 18.75 -4.22
CA VAL A 173 6.07 20.04 -4.79
C VAL A 173 7.25 21.02 -4.76
N LYS A 174 7.37 21.84 -5.81
CA LYS A 174 8.40 22.89 -5.88
C LYS A 174 8.23 23.83 -4.69
N GLY A 175 9.29 24.01 -3.91
CA GLY A 175 9.30 24.96 -2.79
C GLY A 175 8.48 24.54 -1.55
N GLN A 176 7.99 23.30 -1.50
CA GLN A 176 7.39 22.73 -0.28
C GLN A 176 8.02 21.37 0.09
N GLN A 177 7.90 21.01 1.38
CA GLN A 177 8.26 19.67 1.83
C GLN A 177 7.37 18.61 1.17
N ALA A 178 7.88 17.38 1.10
CA ALA A 178 7.13 16.27 0.53
C ALA A 178 5.97 15.94 1.45
N ARG A 179 4.77 15.87 0.88
CA ARG A 179 3.57 15.42 1.57
C ARG A 179 3.49 13.90 1.50
N VAL A 180 3.15 13.24 2.61
CA VAL A 180 2.98 11.79 2.65
C VAL A 180 1.55 11.47 3.06
N ASP A 181 0.84 10.76 2.18
CA ASP A 181 -0.50 10.26 2.42
C ASP A 181 -0.51 8.74 2.30
N VAL A 182 -1.45 8.09 2.97
CA VAL A 182 -1.68 6.64 2.83
C VAL A 182 -3.11 6.37 2.42
N LEU A 183 -3.27 5.59 1.36
CA LEU A 183 -4.56 5.02 0.97
C LEU A 183 -4.73 3.67 1.65
N ASP A 184 -5.72 3.55 2.53
CA ASP A 184 -6.18 2.26 3.04
C ASP A 184 -7.13 1.63 2.00
N LEU A 185 -6.71 0.52 1.39
CA LEU A 185 -7.43 -0.19 0.33
C LEU A 185 -8.66 -0.95 0.84
N ARG A 186 -8.72 -1.25 2.15
CA ARG A 186 -9.86 -1.95 2.75
C ARG A 186 -11.03 -0.99 2.93
N THR A 187 -10.74 0.22 3.38
CA THR A 187 -11.75 1.26 3.61
C THR A 187 -11.93 2.20 2.43
N TRP A 188 -11.02 2.15 1.45
CA TRP A 188 -10.89 3.13 0.37
C TRP A 188 -10.89 4.55 0.92
N ARG A 189 -10.02 4.83 1.90
CA ARG A 189 -9.89 6.17 2.51
C ARG A 189 -8.44 6.63 2.55
N TRP A 190 -8.24 7.91 2.23
CA TRP A 190 -6.96 8.57 2.43
C TRP A 190 -6.78 8.95 3.89
N ARG A 191 -5.59 8.69 4.40
CA ARG A 191 -5.03 9.26 5.61
C ARG A 191 -4.03 10.31 5.19
N GLU A 192 -4.38 11.57 5.44
CA GLU A 192 -3.61 12.71 4.98
C GLU A 192 -2.50 13.08 5.95
N GLY A 193 -1.33 13.44 5.42
CA GLY A 193 -0.25 14.04 6.20
C GLY A 193 0.25 13.15 7.34
N ILE A 194 0.33 11.83 7.11
CA ILE A 194 0.71 10.89 8.17
C ILE A 194 2.14 11.12 8.66
N ALA A 195 3.02 11.66 7.80
CA ALA A 195 4.34 12.14 8.19
C ALA A 195 4.85 13.19 7.19
N GLN A 196 5.80 14.00 7.62
CA GLN A 196 6.54 14.88 6.73
C GLN A 196 7.90 14.26 6.45
N LEU A 197 8.25 14.14 5.17
CA LEU A 197 9.61 13.81 4.77
C LEU A 197 10.46 15.07 4.95
N GLN A 198 11.11 15.19 6.11
CA GLN A 198 11.98 16.32 6.42
C GLN A 198 13.25 16.22 5.60
N ARG A 199 13.32 17.01 4.52
CA ARG A 199 14.51 17.13 3.67
C ARG A 199 15.24 18.44 3.95
N PRO A 200 16.58 18.48 3.81
CA PRO A 200 17.31 19.73 3.73
C PRO A 200 16.83 20.52 2.51
N GLY A 201 16.25 21.70 2.75
CA GLY A 201 15.69 22.56 1.71
C GLY A 201 14.20 22.34 1.44
N LYS A 202 13.62 23.24 0.64
CA LYS A 202 12.18 23.26 0.37
C LYS A 202 11.77 22.58 -0.94
N ASP A 203 12.67 22.01 -1.75
CA ASP A 203 12.25 21.32 -2.98
C ASP A 203 12.18 19.81 -2.76
N SER A 204 10.98 19.26 -2.78
CA SER A 204 10.73 17.83 -2.59
C SER A 204 10.44 17.08 -3.88
N ARG A 205 10.56 17.73 -5.05
CA ARG A 205 10.26 17.10 -6.33
C ARG A 205 11.19 15.94 -6.64
N GLY A 206 10.68 14.97 -7.39
CA GLY A 206 11.46 13.85 -7.92
C GLY A 206 11.94 12.86 -6.87
N VAL A 207 11.40 12.90 -5.65
CA VAL A 207 11.55 11.84 -4.66
C VAL A 207 10.83 10.61 -5.17
N SER A 208 11.51 9.46 -5.08
CA SER A 208 10.91 8.17 -5.42
C SER A 208 10.85 7.29 -4.19
N VAL A 209 9.78 6.51 -4.06
CA VAL A 209 9.60 5.55 -2.96
C VAL A 209 9.53 4.12 -3.46
N VAL A 210 9.98 3.20 -2.61
CA VAL A 210 9.91 1.76 -2.84
C VAL A 210 9.67 1.01 -1.54
N ALA A 211 8.98 -0.13 -1.60
CA ALA A 211 8.81 -1.02 -0.46
C ALA A 211 10.04 -1.93 -0.32
N TYR A 212 10.58 -2.06 0.89
CA TYR A 212 11.71 -2.93 1.22
C TYR A 212 11.63 -3.37 2.68
N GLU A 213 11.66 -4.69 2.93
CA GLU A 213 11.68 -5.29 4.28
C GLU A 213 10.69 -4.63 5.26
N GLU A 214 9.39 -4.64 4.90
CA GLU A 214 8.29 -4.06 5.70
C GLU A 214 8.37 -2.54 5.93
N LYS A 215 9.29 -1.85 5.24
CA LYS A 215 9.44 -0.41 5.28
C LYS A 215 9.19 0.21 3.93
N VAL A 216 8.92 1.51 3.93
CA VAL A 216 8.95 2.34 2.73
C VAL A 216 10.24 3.15 2.76
N VAL A 217 11.02 3.05 1.68
CA VAL A 217 12.26 3.78 1.51
C VAL A 217 12.07 4.88 0.48
N ALA A 218 12.41 6.12 0.85
CA ALA A 218 12.45 7.26 -0.05
C ALA A 218 13.90 7.50 -0.50
N VAL A 219 14.09 7.67 -1.81
CA VAL A 219 15.40 7.89 -2.42
C VAL A 219 15.41 9.19 -3.23
N GLY A 220 16.48 9.96 -3.02
CA GLY A 220 16.84 11.09 -3.87
C GLY A 220 15.86 12.26 -3.83
N GLY A 221 15.66 12.86 -5.00
CA GLY A 221 14.88 14.07 -5.21
C GLY A 221 15.76 15.25 -5.62
N GLN A 222 15.12 16.34 -6.02
CA GLN A 222 15.79 17.56 -6.45
C GLN A 222 16.29 18.35 -5.21
N ALA A 223 17.46 18.97 -5.31
CA ALA A 223 18.00 19.85 -4.29
C ALA A 223 17.35 21.24 -4.39
N ALA A 224 17.16 21.91 -3.26
CA ALA A 224 16.64 23.27 -3.23
C ALA A 224 17.66 24.25 -3.81
N GLY A 225 17.25 25.10 -4.76
CA GLY A 225 18.08 26.18 -5.32
C GLY A 225 18.75 25.88 -6.67
N THR A 226 18.66 24.65 -7.18
CA THR A 226 19.22 24.25 -8.49
C THR A 226 18.30 24.54 -9.68
N VAL A 227 17.34 25.44 -9.51
CA VAL A 227 16.35 25.81 -10.53
C VAL A 227 16.55 27.29 -10.78
N GLY A 228 17.37 27.63 -11.77
CA GLY A 228 17.13 28.87 -12.50
C GLY A 228 15.69 28.82 -13.02
N ASP A 229 14.98 29.94 -13.03
CA ASP A 229 13.56 29.99 -13.40
C ASP A 229 13.28 29.28 -14.74
N ASP A 230 12.85 28.02 -14.66
CA ASP A 230 12.55 27.09 -15.76
C ASP A 230 11.48 27.63 -16.75
N ASN A 231 10.91 28.81 -16.53
CA ASN A 231 9.93 29.42 -17.45
C ASN A 231 10.52 30.51 -18.36
N GLU A 232 11.66 31.13 -18.03
CA GLU A 232 12.30 32.13 -18.91
C GLU A 232 13.55 31.58 -19.62
N ALA A 233 14.22 30.59 -19.02
CA ALA A 233 15.43 30.01 -19.61
C ALA A 233 15.14 29.04 -20.76
N ASP A 234 14.02 28.32 -20.75
CA ASP A 234 13.67 27.35 -21.81
C ASP A 234 13.28 28.06 -23.13
N GLU A 235 12.67 29.25 -23.09
CA GLU A 235 12.39 30.05 -24.30
C GLU A 235 13.67 30.72 -24.86
N ALA A 236 14.60 31.14 -23.99
CA ALA A 236 15.86 31.73 -24.41
C ALA A 236 16.86 30.68 -24.95
N GLN A 237 16.91 29.47 -24.37
CA GLN A 237 17.78 28.39 -24.84
C GLN A 237 17.27 27.72 -26.12
N GLN A 238 15.95 27.61 -26.34
CA GLN A 238 15.43 27.14 -27.62
C GLN A 238 15.75 28.10 -28.78
N GLN A 239 15.86 29.42 -28.52
CA GLN A 239 16.28 30.38 -29.54
C GLN A 239 17.80 30.35 -29.82
N GLN A 240 18.64 29.97 -28.85
CA GLN A 240 20.08 29.83 -29.07
C GLN A 240 20.50 28.47 -29.66
N GLN A 241 19.82 27.37 -29.34
CA GLN A 241 20.14 26.04 -29.89
C GLN A 241 19.78 25.87 -31.37
N GLN A 242 18.92 26.72 -31.93
CA GLN A 242 18.70 26.74 -33.38
C GLN A 242 19.86 27.38 -34.17
N GLN A 243 20.88 27.96 -33.51
CA GLN A 243 22.00 28.62 -34.19
C GLN A 243 23.36 27.91 -34.07
N GLN A 244 23.49 26.86 -33.27
CA GLN A 244 24.79 26.17 -33.12
C GLN A 244 24.62 24.65 -33.28
N GLY A 245 24.79 24.20 -34.52
CA GLY A 245 25.11 22.80 -34.81
C GLY A 245 26.52 22.51 -34.29
N GLY A 246 26.58 21.83 -33.15
CA GLY A 246 27.80 21.31 -32.55
C GLY A 246 27.46 20.01 -31.84
N GLU A 247 27.63 18.90 -32.57
CA GLU A 247 27.64 17.56 -32.02
C GLU A 247 28.86 17.43 -31.07
N ASP A 248 28.73 16.68 -29.97
CA ASP A 248 29.81 16.11 -29.14
C ASP A 248 30.11 16.62 -27.72
N GLU A 249 29.28 17.42 -27.03
CA GLU A 249 29.46 17.67 -25.57
C GLU A 249 28.16 17.71 -24.74
N GLN A 250 27.25 16.75 -24.93
CA GLN A 250 25.98 16.66 -24.17
C GLN A 250 25.95 15.66 -22.99
N GLU A 251 27.09 15.13 -22.54
CA GLU A 251 27.09 14.07 -21.50
C GLU A 251 27.27 14.52 -20.03
N SER A 252 27.52 15.80 -19.70
CA SER A 252 27.92 16.17 -18.32
C SER A 252 26.98 17.09 -17.52
N ALA A 253 25.76 17.38 -17.99
CA ALA A 253 24.82 18.25 -17.24
C ALA A 253 23.81 17.48 -16.36
N PHE A 254 23.74 16.14 -16.47
CA PHE A 254 22.64 15.35 -15.91
C PHE A 254 22.69 15.07 -14.40
N SER A 255 23.70 15.50 -13.63
CA SER A 255 23.94 14.93 -12.28
C SER A 255 24.10 15.90 -11.10
N GLN A 256 24.06 17.22 -11.24
CA GLN A 256 24.38 18.09 -10.09
C GLN A 256 23.17 18.50 -9.21
N THR A 257 21.93 18.22 -9.62
CA THR A 257 20.74 18.71 -8.90
C THR A 257 20.05 17.65 -8.04
N GLY A 258 20.57 16.42 -8.05
CA GLY A 258 20.03 15.29 -7.28
C GLY A 258 20.55 15.25 -5.84
N VAL A 259 19.73 14.72 -4.95
CA VAL A 259 20.06 14.54 -3.53
C VAL A 259 20.50 13.08 -3.29
N ARG A 260 21.45 12.88 -2.36
CA ARG A 260 22.10 11.57 -2.10
C ARG A 260 21.43 10.80 -0.96
N GLU A 261 20.62 11.50 -0.20
CA GLU A 261 20.00 11.04 1.01
C GLU A 261 18.95 9.96 0.70
N VAL A 262 18.86 9.04 1.65
CA VAL A 262 17.94 7.93 1.67
C VAL A 262 17.27 7.96 3.04
N TRP A 263 15.95 7.78 3.04
CA TRP A 263 15.16 7.76 4.27
C TRP A 263 14.34 6.49 4.31
N SER A 264 14.23 5.85 5.48
CA SER A 264 13.19 4.84 5.73
C SER A 264 12.09 5.44 6.58
N TYR A 265 10.87 5.05 6.27
CA TYR A 265 9.73 5.29 7.11
C TYR A 265 9.61 4.19 8.17
N ASP A 266 9.48 4.59 9.44
CA ASP A 266 9.15 3.72 10.56
C ASP A 266 7.65 3.85 10.91
N PRO A 267 6.85 2.80 10.65
CA PRO A 267 5.45 2.74 11.05
C PRO A 267 5.18 2.99 12.54
N ALA A 268 6.04 2.49 13.41
CA ALA A 268 5.84 2.55 14.87
C ALA A 268 6.10 3.96 15.41
N ALA A 269 7.16 4.61 14.93
CA ALA A 269 7.45 6.00 15.25
C ALA A 269 6.61 7.00 14.45
N ASN A 270 5.94 6.53 13.38
CA ASN A 270 5.21 7.36 12.41
C ASN A 270 6.10 8.52 11.90
N ALA A 271 7.35 8.19 11.56
CA ALA A 271 8.39 9.16 11.24
C ALA A 271 9.35 8.63 10.16
N TRP A 272 9.95 9.56 9.42
CA TRP A 272 11.06 9.26 8.51
C TRP A 272 12.38 9.43 9.25
N SER A 273 13.30 8.49 9.03
CA SER A 273 14.67 8.58 9.52
C SER A 273 15.67 8.22 8.42
N SER A 274 16.80 8.91 8.42
CA SER A 274 17.99 8.56 7.65
C SER A 274 19.01 7.76 8.48
N ASP A 275 18.72 7.53 9.76
CA ASP A 275 19.66 6.90 10.67
C ASP A 275 19.86 5.43 10.32
N GLY A 276 21.12 5.00 10.27
CA GLY A 276 21.48 3.62 9.93
C GLY A 276 21.36 3.28 8.44
N ILE A 277 21.03 4.25 7.56
CA ILE A 277 20.96 4.02 6.11
C ILE A 277 22.11 4.75 5.42
N ALA A 278 22.89 3.99 4.64
CA ALA A 278 23.95 4.56 3.83
C ALA A 278 23.38 5.49 2.75
N ARG A 279 23.99 6.66 2.59
CA ARG A 279 23.67 7.58 1.48
C ARG A 279 24.11 6.97 0.16
N MET A 280 23.44 7.34 -0.92
CA MET A 280 23.84 6.95 -2.28
C MET A 280 25.21 7.54 -2.64
N PRO A 281 26.00 6.88 -3.49
CA PRO A 281 27.31 7.38 -3.93
C PRO A 281 27.21 8.65 -4.79
N PHE A 282 26.07 8.88 -5.46
CA PHE A 282 25.78 10.06 -6.29
C PHE A 282 24.35 10.55 -6.06
N GLY A 283 24.11 11.83 -6.39
CA GLY A 283 22.78 12.44 -6.26
C GLY A 283 21.85 11.95 -7.37
N ILE A 284 20.59 11.66 -7.03
CA ILE A 284 19.59 11.22 -8.02
C ILE A 284 18.27 11.96 -7.81
N SER A 285 17.56 12.22 -8.92
CA SER A 285 16.22 12.82 -8.92
C SER A 285 15.39 12.15 -10.00
N ARG A 286 14.07 12.03 -9.79
CA ARG A 286 13.12 11.37 -10.71
C ARG A 286 13.55 9.93 -11.05
N ALA A 287 14.09 9.23 -10.05
CA ALA A 287 14.52 7.84 -10.20
C ALA A 287 13.31 6.90 -10.36
N SER A 288 13.52 5.75 -10.97
CA SER A 288 12.58 4.63 -10.95
C SER A 288 13.19 3.49 -10.15
N PRO A 289 13.15 3.54 -8.80
CA PRO A 289 13.82 2.56 -7.96
C PRO A 289 13.21 1.16 -8.18
N VAL A 290 14.08 0.16 -8.34
CA VAL A 290 13.72 -1.25 -8.39
C VAL A 290 14.49 -1.95 -7.28
N VAL A 291 13.76 -2.67 -6.43
CA VAL A 291 14.35 -3.48 -5.37
C VAL A 291 14.45 -4.92 -5.87
N ALA A 292 15.66 -5.47 -5.85
CA ALA A 292 15.92 -6.87 -6.17
C ALA A 292 16.71 -7.50 -5.01
N ARG A 293 16.27 -8.67 -4.55
CA ARG A 293 17.03 -9.46 -3.57
C ARG A 293 18.11 -10.25 -4.31
N VAL A 294 19.37 -9.95 -4.03
CA VAL A 294 20.52 -10.68 -4.57
C VAL A 294 21.01 -11.65 -3.49
N SER A 295 20.83 -12.94 -3.72
CA SER A 295 21.48 -14.01 -2.94
C SER A 295 22.92 -14.14 -3.42
N VAL A 296 23.88 -13.92 -2.52
CA VAL A 296 25.32 -14.15 -2.75
C VAL A 296 25.70 -15.51 -2.19
#